data_AF-A0A3D0PBH0-F1
#
_entry.id   AF-A0A3D0PBH0-F1
#
_cell.length_a   1.000
_cell.length_b   1.000
_cell.length_c   1.000
_cell.angle_alpha   90.00
_cell.angle_beta   90.00
_cell.angle_gamma   90.00
#
_symmetry.space_group_name_H-M   'P 1'
#
loop_
_entity.id
_entity.type
_entity.pdbx_description
1 polymer ?
#
loop_
_entity_poly.entity_id
_entity_poly.type
_entity_poly.pdbx_seq_one_letter_code
_entity_poly.pdbx_strand_id
1 'polypeptide(L)'
;RAVGFYGELVDINAYHQPGVEAGKKAAAAILDLQKQVEQLLSDGTARSVQQIAQELGDPAHQEAVFFILRHLSGNPRGIQASGDWADPLSLQFRQV
;
A
#
# COMPACT_ATOMS: atom_id res chain seq x y z
N ARG A 1 16.81 4.89 -18.84
CA ARG A 1 17.61 5.94 -18.16
C ARG A 1 16.69 7.09 -17.81
N ALA A 2 16.14 7.07 -16.59
CA ALA A 2 15.39 8.14 -15.97
C ALA A 2 15.24 7.78 -14.47
N VAL A 3 16.08 8.41 -13.65
CA VAL A 3 15.77 8.95 -12.31
C VAL A 3 15.29 7.93 -11.25
N GLY A 4 16.08 7.42 -10.30
CA GLY A 4 17.29 7.97 -9.67
C GLY A 4 17.04 8.85 -8.43
N PHE A 5 15.78 9.08 -8.01
CA PHE A 5 15.46 10.11 -6.99
C PHE A 5 14.54 9.67 -5.82
N TYR A 6 14.45 8.38 -5.50
CA TYR A 6 13.77 7.93 -4.27
C TYR A 6 14.66 7.11 -3.34
N GLY A 7 15.99 7.22 -3.51
CA GLY A 7 16.99 6.59 -2.63
C GLY A 7 17.56 7.51 -1.54
N GLU A 8 17.19 8.80 -1.52
CA GLU A 8 17.85 9.83 -0.70
C GLU A 8 17.22 10.05 0.69
N LEU A 9 16.19 9.28 1.06
CA LEU A 9 15.62 9.28 2.42
C LEU A 9 16.07 8.09 3.27
N VAL A 10 17.04 7.31 2.78
CA VAL A 10 17.62 6.19 3.54
C VAL A 10 19.11 6.42 3.75
N ASP A 11 19.43 7.62 4.21
CA ASP A 11 20.69 7.86 4.90
C ASP A 11 20.45 7.59 6.38
N ILE A 12 20.72 6.37 6.82
CA ILE A 12 21.32 6.04 8.12
C ILE A 12 21.54 4.52 8.11
N ASN A 13 22.76 4.14 7.76
CA ASN A 13 23.34 2.91 8.24
C ASN A 13 24.06 3.21 9.56
N ALA A 14 23.72 2.44 10.59
CA ALA A 14 24.65 1.80 11.53
C ALA A 14 24.28 1.98 13.02
N TYR A 15 24.08 0.81 13.62
CA TYR A 15 24.51 0.48 14.98
C TYR A 15 23.72 1.09 16.15
N HIS A 16 22.89 0.24 16.77
CA HIS A 16 22.29 0.43 18.11
C HIS A 16 21.33 1.62 18.29
N GLN A 17 20.43 1.83 17.33
CA GLN A 17 19.42 2.88 17.42
C GLN A 17 18.02 2.33 17.73
N PRO A 18 17.30 2.85 18.75
CA PRO A 18 15.88 2.53 18.98
C PRO A 18 14.99 2.87 17.76
N GLY A 19 15.44 3.74 16.87
CA GLY A 19 14.82 4.02 15.58
C GLY A 19 14.87 2.86 14.58
N VAL A 20 15.85 1.96 14.65
CA VAL A 20 15.94 0.78 13.77
C VAL A 20 14.86 -0.24 14.10
N GLU A 21 14.61 -0.45 15.38
CA GLU A 21 13.53 -1.34 15.84
C GLU A 21 12.15 -0.72 15.57
N ALA A 22 12.01 0.60 15.71
CA ALA A 22 10.80 1.31 15.29
C ALA A 22 10.57 1.22 13.76
N GLY A 23 11.63 1.35 12.96
CA GLY A 23 11.57 1.22 11.50
C GLY A 23 11.19 -0.19 11.04
N LYS A 24 11.74 -1.24 11.67
CA LYS A 24 11.32 -2.64 11.42
C LYS A 24 9.86 -2.87 11.76
N LYS A 25 9.38 -2.34 12.90
CA LYS A 25 7.97 -2.47 13.31
C LYS A 25 7.03 -1.76 12.34
N ALA A 26 7.39 -0.56 11.89
CA ALA A 26 6.62 0.18 10.89
C ALA A 26 6.59 -0.56 9.55
N ALA A 27 7.73 -1.09 9.09
CA ALA A 27 7.78 -1.90 7.87
C ALA A 27 6.97 -3.19 7.98
N ALA A 28 7.04 -3.88 9.13
CA ALA A 28 6.23 -5.08 9.39
C ALA A 28 4.73 -4.76 9.35
N ALA A 29 4.30 -3.65 9.96
CA ALA A 29 2.91 -3.21 9.93
C ALA A 29 2.41 -2.95 8.50
N ILE A 30 3.23 -2.33 7.63
CA ILE A 30 2.88 -2.12 6.22
C ILE A 30 2.81 -3.44 5.45
N LEU A 31 3.71 -4.38 5.70
CA LEU A 31 3.69 -5.71 5.06
C LEU A 31 2.46 -6.51 5.49
N ASP A 32 2.08 -6.44 6.76
CA ASP A 32 0.88 -7.13 7.26
C ASP A 32 -0.40 -6.47 6.73
N LEU A 33 -0.44 -5.15 6.64
CA LEU A 33 -1.53 -4.43 5.98
C LEU A 33 -1.64 -4.83 4.50
N GLN A 34 -0.51 -4.95 3.79
CA GLN A 34 -0.51 -5.40 2.41
C GLN A 34 -1.12 -6.80 2.26
N LYS A 35 -0.75 -7.76 3.12
CA LYS A 35 -1.35 -9.10 3.10
C LYS A 35 -2.85 -9.06 3.34
N GLN A 36 -3.31 -8.22 4.27
CA GLN A 36 -4.74 -8.08 4.54
C GLN A 36 -5.49 -7.51 3.34
N VAL A 37 -4.92 -6.52 2.64
CA VAL A 37 -5.49 -5.95 1.41
C VAL A 37 -5.54 -7.00 0.29
N GLU A 38 -4.45 -7.75 0.06
CA GLU A 38 -4.41 -8.83 -0.93
C GLU A 38 -5.45 -9.93 -0.60
N GLN A 39 -5.57 -10.31 0.68
CA GLN A 39 -6.57 -11.28 1.13
C GLN A 39 -7.99 -10.77 0.91
N LEU A 40 -8.25 -9.48 1.17
CA LEU A 40 -9.57 -8.89 0.98
C LEU A 40 -9.98 -8.86 -0.50
N LEU A 41 -9.05 -8.54 -1.40
CA LEU A 41 -9.30 -8.50 -2.84
C LEU A 41 -9.33 -9.88 -3.50
N SER A 42 -8.96 -10.95 -2.79
CA SER A 42 -8.90 -12.31 -3.32
C SER A 42 -10.24 -12.90 -3.76
N ASP A 43 -11.35 -12.32 -3.31
CA ASP A 43 -12.69 -12.66 -3.78
C ASP A 43 -12.99 -12.11 -5.19
N GLY A 44 -12.09 -11.29 -5.75
CA GLY A 44 -12.23 -10.66 -7.06
C GLY A 44 -13.26 -9.54 -7.09
N THR A 45 -13.81 -9.12 -5.95
CA THR A 45 -14.79 -8.03 -5.87
C THR A 45 -14.07 -6.69 -5.98
N ALA A 46 -14.59 -5.81 -6.85
CA ALA A 46 -14.08 -4.46 -6.98
C ALA A 46 -14.46 -3.63 -5.74
N ARG A 47 -13.47 -3.03 -5.09
CA ARG A 47 -13.65 -2.17 -3.91
C ARG A 47 -12.90 -0.85 -4.05
N SER A 48 -13.44 0.21 -3.47
CA SER A 48 -12.74 1.48 -3.32
C SER A 48 -11.76 1.43 -2.15
N VAL A 49 -10.81 2.37 -2.13
CA VAL A 49 -9.86 2.55 -1.01
C VAL A 49 -10.60 2.73 0.32
N GLN A 50 -11.70 3.48 0.30
CA GLN A 50 -12.50 3.75 1.49
C GLN A 50 -13.19 2.47 2.00
N GLN A 51 -13.74 1.65 1.10
CA GLN A 51 -14.37 0.38 1.47
C GLN A 51 -13.35 -0.58 2.09
N ILE A 52 -12.15 -0.68 1.49
CA ILE A 52 -11.06 -1.51 2.01
C ILE A 52 -10.63 -1.02 3.40
N ALA A 53 -10.42 0.28 3.58
CA ALA A 53 -10.04 0.85 4.88
C ALA A 53 -11.11 0.64 5.97
N GLN A 54 -12.40 0.71 5.59
CA GLN A 54 -13.52 0.43 6.49
C GLN A 54 -13.58 -1.04 6.87
N GLU A 55 -13.41 -1.96 5.92
CA GLU A 55 -13.39 -3.41 6.17
C GLU A 55 -12.19 -3.84 7.04
N LEU A 56 -11.06 -3.12 6.91
CA LEU A 56 -9.87 -3.31 7.76
C LEU A 56 -9.98 -2.63 9.14
N GLY A 57 -11.03 -1.85 9.38
CA GLY A 57 -11.39 -1.35 10.70
C GLY A 57 -10.57 -0.18 11.24
N ASP A 58 -9.75 0.49 10.41
CA ASP A 58 -8.93 1.62 10.88
C ASP A 58 -8.76 2.70 9.79
N PRO A 59 -9.36 3.89 9.99
CA PRO A 59 -9.25 5.03 9.08
C PRO A 59 -7.82 5.54 8.86
N ALA A 60 -6.91 5.33 9.83
CA ALA A 60 -5.51 5.74 9.72
C ALA A 60 -4.78 5.00 8.59
N HIS A 61 -5.31 3.84 8.17
CA HIS A 61 -4.73 3.07 7.07
C HIS A 61 -5.22 3.52 5.69
N GLN A 62 -6.16 4.46 5.55
CA GLN A 62 -6.69 4.82 4.22
C GLN A 62 -5.60 5.26 3.24
N GLU A 63 -4.67 6.10 3.70
CA GLU A 63 -3.52 6.54 2.90
C GLU A 63 -2.54 5.40 2.62
N ALA A 64 -2.22 4.60 3.63
CA ALA A 64 -1.34 3.44 3.48
C ALA A 64 -1.92 2.40 2.49
N VAL A 65 -3.23 2.12 2.58
CA VAL A 65 -3.99 1.25 1.67
C VAL A 65 -3.93 1.80 0.25
N PHE A 66 -4.12 3.11 0.06
CA PHE A 66 -3.98 3.71 -1.27
C PHE A 66 -2.59 3.48 -1.88
N PHE A 67 -1.53 3.71 -1.11
CA PHE A 67 -0.16 3.48 -1.60
C PHE A 67 0.13 2.00 -1.88
N ILE A 68 -0.38 1.09 -1.04
CA ILE A 68 -0.30 -0.35 -1.28
C ILE A 68 -1.01 -0.71 -2.59
N LEU A 69 -2.26 -0.29 -2.78
CA LEU A 69 -3.04 -0.61 -3.98
C LEU A 69 -2.43 -0.02 -5.26
N ARG A 70 -1.92 1.21 -5.19
CA ARG A 70 -1.16 1.83 -6.28
C ARG A 70 0.10 1.02 -6.62
N HIS A 71 0.82 0.53 -5.61
CA HIS A 71 1.98 -0.33 -5.81
C HIS A 71 1.60 -1.70 -6.39
N LEU A 72 0.52 -2.33 -5.90
CA LEU A 72 0.07 -3.64 -6.36
C LEU A 72 -0.45 -3.60 -7.80
N SER A 73 -1.20 -2.56 -8.17
CA SER A 73 -1.72 -2.36 -9.53
C SER A 73 -0.64 -1.98 -10.54
N GLY A 74 0.44 -1.33 -10.11
CA GLY A 74 1.61 -1.06 -10.94
C GLY A 74 2.52 -2.27 -11.18
N ASN A 75 2.29 -3.39 -10.47
CA ASN A 75 3.07 -4.61 -10.57
C ASN A 75 2.25 -5.76 -11.18
N PRO A 76 2.88 -6.78 -11.77
CA PRO A 76 2.19 -7.97 -12.30
C PRO A 76 1.73 -8.92 -11.17
N ARG A 77 0.97 -8.40 -10.21
CA ARG A 77 0.41 -9.15 -9.07
C ARG A 77 -1.08 -9.50 -9.24
N GLY A 78 -1.64 -9.26 -10.42
CA GLY A 78 -3.04 -9.58 -10.70
C GLY A 78 -4.03 -8.60 -10.08
N ILE A 79 -3.61 -7.40 -9.67
CA ILE A 79 -4.52 -6.35 -9.22
C ILE A 79 -4.77 -5.36 -10.36
N GLN A 80 -6.04 -5.15 -10.72
CA GLN A 80 -6.44 -4.13 -11.69
C GLN A 80 -7.08 -2.95 -10.98
N ALA A 81 -6.73 -1.75 -11.43
CA ALA A 81 -7.36 -0.50 -11.03
C ALA A 81 -8.26 0.01 -12.16
N SER A 82 -9.47 0.47 -11.82
CA SER A 82 -10.42 1.09 -12.74
C SER A 82 -10.93 2.41 -12.16
N GLY A 83 -10.99 3.46 -12.98
CA GLY A 83 -11.40 4.80 -12.55
C GLY A 83 -10.46 5.87 -13.09
N ASP A 84 -10.59 7.09 -12.58
CA ASP A 84 -9.72 8.22 -12.91
C ASP A 84 -8.66 8.40 -11.82
N TRP A 85 -7.38 8.38 -12.19
CA TRP A 85 -6.28 8.64 -11.26
C TRP A 85 -6.21 10.10 -10.81
N ALA A 86 -6.85 11.02 -11.54
CA ALA A 86 -7.01 12.42 -11.13
C ALA A 86 -8.11 12.60 -10.07
N ASP A 87 -9.03 11.65 -9.93
CA ASP A 87 -10.06 11.61 -8.89
C ASP A 87 -9.91 10.30 -8.07
N PRO A 88 -9.11 10.31 -6.98
CA PRO A 88 -8.86 9.11 -6.17
C PRO A 88 -10.12 8.45 -5.58
N LEU A 89 -11.22 9.19 -5.44
CA LEU A 89 -12.49 8.65 -4.93
C LEU A 89 -13.21 7.80 -5.99
N SER A 90 -12.90 8.02 -7.28
CA SER A 90 -13.43 7.24 -8.39
C SER A 90 -12.74 5.87 -8.57
N LEU A 91 -11.58 5.67 -7.93
CA LEU A 91 -10.76 4.47 -8.11
C LEU A 91 -11.37 3.25 -7.43
N GLN A 92 -11.42 2.15 -8.17
CA GLN A 92 -11.79 0.82 -7.70
C GLN A 92 -10.67 -0.17 -8.03
N PHE A 93 -10.46 -1.12 -7.12
CA PHE A 93 -9.42 -2.13 -7.23
C PHE A 93 -10.04 -3.52 -7.10
N ARG A 94 -9.61 -4.45 -7.96
CA ARG A 94 -10.00 -5.87 -7.90
C ARG A 94 -8.83 -6.79 -8.22
N GLN A 95 -8.87 -8.01 -7.72
CA GLN A 95 -7.99 -9.08 -8.19
C GLN A 95 -8.55 -9.75 -9.45
N VAL A 96 -7.65 -10.14 -10.36
CA VAL A 96 -7.90 -10.78 -11.67
C VAL A 96 -7.09 -12.07 -11.77
#